data_AF-A0A8H6JHS7-F1
#
_entry.id   AF-A0A8H6JHS7-F1
#
_cell.length_a   1.000
_cell.length_b   1.000
_cell.length_c   1.000
_cell.angle_alpha   90.00
_cell.angle_beta   90.00
_cell.angle_gamma   90.00
#
_symmetry.space_group_name_H-M   'P 1'
#
loop_
_entity.id
_entity.type
_entity.pdbx_description
1 polymer ?
#
loop_
_entity_poly.entity_id
_entity_poly.type
_entity_poly.pdbx_seq_one_letter_code
_entity_poly.pdbx_strand_id
1 'polypeptide(L)' 'MCTQLVELYSHSRELYYQHSVDRCEKYGRPGHAVEKKSILVGDRGPAGPAPDYLVGYSQRASELDWTR' A
#
# COMPACT_ATOMS: atom_id res chain seq x y z
N MET A 1 4.76 2.80 -15.67
CA MET A 1 3.36 2.97 -15.17
C MET A 1 3.45 3.64 -13.82
N CYS A 2 2.67 4.68 -13.54
CA CYS A 2 2.74 5.33 -12.23
C CYS A 2 1.92 4.55 -11.20
N THR A 3 2.48 4.35 -10.02
CA THR A 3 1.84 3.58 -8.96
C THR A 3 1.84 4.38 -7.66
N GLN A 4 0.77 4.28 -6.89
CA GLN A 4 0.72 4.81 -5.54
C GLN A 4 0.37 3.70 -4.56
N LEU A 5 1.28 3.44 -3.62
CA LEU A 5 1.04 2.49 -2.54
C LEU A 5 0.33 3.20 -1.38
N VAL A 6 -0.76 2.60 -0.92
CA VAL A 6 -1.44 2.98 0.32
C VAL A 6 -1.43 1.80 1.27
N GLU A 7 -1.04 2.07 2.49
CA GLU A 7 -0.99 1.11 3.56
C GLU A 7 -2.23 1.30 4.43
N LEU A 8 -2.98 0.23 4.63
CA LEU A 8 -4.22 0.23 5.43
C LEU A 8 -4.09 -0.75 6.59
N TYR A 9 -4.68 -0.43 7.73
CA TYR A 9 -4.80 -1.40 8.81
C TYR A 9 -5.66 -2.60 8.38
N SER A 10 -5.17 -3.81 8.63
CA SER A 10 -5.86 -5.04 8.21
C SER A 10 -7.27 -5.21 8.79
N HIS A 11 -7.53 -4.69 9.98
CA HIS A 11 -8.82 -4.80 10.66
C HIS A 11 -9.81 -3.69 10.31
N SER A 12 -9.43 -2.41 10.47
CA SER A 12 -10.31 -1.26 10.25
C SER A 12 -10.30 -0.74 8.81
N ARG A 13 -9.31 -1.15 8.00
CA ARG A 13 -9.01 -0.59 6.66
C ARG A 13 -8.76 0.91 6.65
N GLU A 14 -8.50 1.51 7.82
CA GLU A 14 -8.10 2.90 7.95
C GLU A 14 -6.72 3.12 7.35
N LEU A 15 -6.47 4.34 6.87
CA LEU A 15 -5.17 4.72 6.34
C LEU A 15 -4.10 4.66 7.43
N TYR A 16 -3.11 3.78 7.23
CA TYR A 16 -1.88 3.75 8.02
C TYR A 16 -0.88 4.75 7.44
N TYR A 17 -0.55 4.60 6.15
CA TYR A 17 0.43 5.45 5.48
C TYR A 17 0.13 5.57 3.98
N GLN A 18 0.34 6.76 3.43
CA GLN A 18 0.22 7.01 2.00
C GLN A 18 1.59 7.34 1.43
N HIS A 19 2.09 6.47 0.55
CA HIS A 19 3.34 6.71 -0.15
C HIS A 19 3.16 7.79 -1.22
N SER A 20 4.28 8.43 -1.55
CA SER A 20 4.38 9.25 -2.74
C SER A 20 4.12 8.39 -3.98
N VAL A 21 3.68 9.03 -5.06
CA VAL A 21 3.51 8.35 -6.33
C VAL A 21 4.89 7.97 -6.86
N ASP A 22 5.08 6.68 -7.15
CA ASP A 22 6.19 6.24 -7.98
C ASP A 22 5.91 6.68 -9.42
N ARG A 23 6.68 7.67 -9.87
CA ARG A 23 6.46 8.40 -11.11
C ARG A 23 7.28 7.77 -12.22
N CYS A 24 6.60 7.34 -13.28
CA CYS A 24 7.27 7.02 -14.53
C CYS A 24 7.40 8.27 -15.43
N GLU A 25 8.15 8.16 -16.52
CA GLU A 25 8.47 9.26 -17.46
C GLU A 25 7.25 9.94 -18.11
N LYS A 26 6.08 9.29 -18.07
CA LYS A 26 4.81 9.78 -18.62
C LYS A 26 3.91 10.44 -17.57
N TYR A 27 4.38 10.59 -16.33
CA TYR A 27 3.61 11.21 -15.25
C TYR A 27 3.11 12.61 -15.65
N GLY A 28 1.83 12.89 -15.38
CA GLY A 28 1.19 14.17 -15.70
C GLY A 28 0.75 14.35 -17.15
N ARG A 29 0.99 13.37 -18.03
CA ARG A 29 0.50 13.44 -19.42
C ARG A 29 -1.01 13.11 -19.50
N PRO A 30 -1.78 13.74 -20.39
CA PRO A 30 -3.17 13.39 -20.64
C PRO A 30 -3.31 11.91 -21.00
N GLY A 31 -4.29 11.22 -20.40
CA GLY A 31 -4.52 9.78 -20.62
C GLY A 31 -3.55 8.86 -19.86
N HIS A 32 -2.68 9.40 -19.00
CA HIS A 32 -1.80 8.61 -18.14
C HIS A 32 -2.36 8.51 -16.71
N ALA A 33 -2.96 7.36 -16.38
CA ALA A 33 -3.51 7.11 -15.05
C ALA A 33 -2.44 6.67 -14.05
N VAL A 34 -2.67 7.01 -12.78
CA VAL A 34 -1.92 6.47 -11.64
C VAL A 34 -2.70 5.28 -11.09
N GLU A 35 -2.05 4.12 -11.02
CA GLU A 35 -2.65 2.95 -10.38
C GLU A 35 -2.48 3.04 -8.86
N LYS A 36 -3.55 2.81 -8.11
CA LYS A 36 -3.51 2.74 -6.65
C LYS A 36 -3.45 1.28 -6.22
N LYS A 37 -2.44 0.94 -5.44
CA LYS A 37 -2.27 -0.39 -4.82
C LYS A 37 -2.41 -0.25 -3.32
N SER A 38 -3.22 -1.11 -2.72
CA SER A 38 -3.39 -1.15 -1.27
C SER A 38 -2.68 -2.37 -0.68
N ILE A 39 -1.98 -2.16 0.43
CA ILE A 39 -1.41 -3.23 1.23
C ILE A 39 -2.00 -3.18 2.63
N LEU A 40 -2.27 -4.36 3.19
CA LEU A 40 -2.75 -4.47 4.56
C LEU A 40 -1.55 -4.64 5.50
N VAL A 41 -1.41 -3.71 6.43
CA VAL A 41 -0.43 -3.73 7.53
C VAL A 41 -1.13 -4.27 8.78
N GLY A 42 -0.36 -4.56 9.82
CA GLY A 42 -0.80 -5.25 11.04
C GLY A 42 -2.07 -4.70 11.69
N ASP A 43 -2.55 -5.40 12.71
CA ASP A 43 -3.82 -5.03 13.35
C ASP A 43 -3.67 -3.76 14.20
N ARG A 44 -4.53 -2.76 13.96
CA ARG A 44 -4.82 -1.71 14.95
C ARG A 44 -5.93 -2.25 15.83
N GLY A 45 -5.54 -3.10 16.78
CA GLY A 45 -6.44 -3.57 17.82
C GLY A 45 -7.00 -2.39 18.65
N PRO A 46 -8.00 -2.63 19.52
CA PRO A 46 -8.65 -1.58 20.31
C PRO A 46 -7.73 -0.81 21.26
N ALA A 47 -6.47 -1.24 21.41
CA ALA A 47 -5.45 -0.67 22.28
C ALA A 47 -4.37 0.09 21.50
N GLY A 48 -4.74 1.08 20.68
CA GLY A 48 -3.78 2.02 20.08
C GLY A 48 -2.70 1.41 19.16
N PRO A 49 -1.81 2.22 18.57
CA PRO A 49 -0.78 1.70 17.67
C PRO A 49 0.29 0.94 18.47
N ALA A 50 0.54 -0.32 18.09
CA ALA A 50 1.77 -1.02 18.45
C ALA A 50 2.98 -0.32 17.80
N PRO A 51 4.16 -0.31 18.44
CA PRO A 51 5.34 0.40 17.94
C PRO A 51 5.75 -0.08 16.55
N ASP A 52 6.18 0.87 15.72
CA ASP A 52 6.38 0.85 14.26
C ASP A 52 7.32 -0.25 13.68
N TYR A 53 7.82 -1.21 14.48
CA TYR A 53 8.88 -2.13 14.07
C TYR A 53 8.48 -3.61 13.90
N LEU A 54 7.21 -4.00 14.06
CA LEU A 54 6.81 -5.42 14.09
C LEU A 54 5.65 -5.82 13.16
N VAL A 55 5.60 -5.33 11.90
CA VAL A 55 4.68 -5.93 10.92
C VAL A 55 5.46 -6.70 9.85
N GLY A 56 5.60 -7.99 10.12
CA GLY A 56 5.88 -9.00 9.10
C GLY A 56 4.64 -9.22 8.22
N TYR A 57 4.86 -9.21 6.91
CA TYR A 57 3.90 -9.51 5.86
C TYR A 57 3.15 -10.82 6.12
N SER A 58 1.83 -10.77 6.33
CA SER A 58 0.97 -11.96 6.23
C SER A 58 0.18 -11.91 4.93
N GLN A 59 0.40 -12.93 4.10
CA GLN A 59 0.06 -12.99 2.69
C GLN A 59 -1.45 -13.23 2.44
N ARG A 60 -2.02 -12.42 1.55
CA ARG A 60 -2.85 -12.93 0.43
C ARG A 60 -2.28 -12.42 -0.89
N ALA A 61 -0.96 -12.59 -1.04
CA ALA A 61 -0.19 -12.28 -2.24
C ALA A 61 -0.16 -13.48 -3.20
N SER A 62 -1.28 -14.17 -3.42
CA SER A 62 -1.35 -15.33 -4.31
C SER A 62 -1.56 -14.98 -5.79
N GLU A 63 -1.64 -13.70 -6.16
CA GLU A 63 -1.91 -13.26 -7.55
C GLU A 63 -1.06 -12.09 -8.06
N LEU A 64 -0.04 -11.66 -7.30
CA LEU A 64 0.85 -10.60 -7.76
C LEU A 64 2.25 -11.16 -7.95
N ASP A 65 2.50 -11.63 -9.17
CA ASP A 65 3.82 -11.92 -9.71
C ASP A 65 4.63 -10.61 -9.73
N TRP A 66 5.44 -10.40 -8.69
CA TRP A 66 6.29 -9.22 -8.52
C TRP A 66 7.64 -9.36 -9.25
N THR A 67 7.74 -10.27 -10.21
CA THR A 67 8.95 -10.51 -11.02
C THR A 67 8.61 -10.62 -12.51
N ARG A 68 7.97 -9.59 -13.08
CA ARG A 68 8.11 -9.29 -14.50
C ARG A 68 7.84 -7.84 -14.85
#